data_AF-G8PVQ0-F1
#
_entry.id   AF-G8PVQ0-F1
#
_cell.length_a   1.000
_cell.length_b   1.000
_cell.length_c   1.000
_cell.angle_alpha   90.00
_cell.angle_beta   90.00
_cell.angle_gamma   90.00
#
_symmetry.space_group_name_H-M   'P 1'
#
loop_
_entity.id
_entity.type
_entity.pdbx_description
1 polymer ?
#
loop_
_entity_poly.entity_id
_entity_poly.type
_entity_poly.pdbx_seq_one_letter_code
_entity_poly.pdbx_strand_id
1 'polypeptide(L)'
;MFELGEPIWRSTIVIFDEISLPKPSRFFKRQLSVDGIRYKANVASWSFYIPELQLKLLHSFDGHCHCISKGAPSRTDILNGRNVLSTDRYTVKDWQNVYKKTVARRTAENFVSAVRLQNAGIGPKVLDVAFIRTFNAFYNSNPTWTCGLIIENLYKYPRKAQSTLQDLERAGVIPDRINSCIRQQIHGYVSDLNSVIGVMPTNADKDICELSSELENEIHATLHQHNQYA
;
A
#
# COMPACT_ATOMS: atom_id res chain seq x y z
N MET A 1 6.78 35.65 -10.48
CA MET A 1 5.73 34.77 -11.03
C MET A 1 6.37 33.41 -11.15
N PHE A 2 6.23 32.56 -10.13
CA PHE A 2 6.82 31.21 -10.15
C PHE A 2 5.93 30.34 -11.02
N GLU A 3 6.48 29.83 -12.13
CA GLU A 3 5.83 28.76 -12.89
C GLU A 3 5.55 27.62 -11.91
N LEU A 4 4.28 27.25 -11.78
CA LEU A 4 3.88 26.02 -11.12
C LEU A 4 4.49 24.90 -11.96
N GLY A 5 5.67 24.42 -11.55
CA GLY A 5 6.30 23.26 -12.16
C GLY A 5 5.29 22.12 -12.24
N GLU A 6 5.32 21.40 -13.36
CA GLU A 6 4.53 20.19 -13.56
C GLU A 6 4.54 19.30 -12.29
N PRO A 7 3.40 18.74 -11.87
CA PRO A 7 3.34 17.90 -10.70
C PRO A 7 4.36 16.76 -10.81
N ILE A 8 5.12 16.54 -9.73
CA ILE A 8 6.27 15.61 -9.69
C ILE A 8 5.84 14.14 -9.93
N TRP A 9 4.53 13.86 -10.00
CA TRP A 9 3.92 12.53 -9.92
C TRP A 9 3.02 12.17 -11.11
N ARG A 10 3.30 12.60 -12.35
CA ARG A 10 2.59 12.01 -13.50
C ARG A 10 2.86 10.50 -13.55
N SER A 11 1.89 9.71 -13.10
CA SER A 11 1.93 8.25 -13.07
C SER A 11 0.76 7.71 -13.88
N THR A 12 0.96 6.61 -14.60
CA THR A 12 -0.16 5.93 -15.23
C THR A 12 -0.87 5.10 -14.17
N ILE A 13 -2.21 5.07 -14.21
CA ILE A 13 -2.98 4.11 -13.43
C ILE A 13 -3.14 2.85 -14.28
N VAL A 14 -2.47 1.78 -13.89
CA VAL A 14 -2.56 0.47 -14.54
C VAL A 14 -3.70 -0.33 -13.89
N ILE A 15 -4.66 -0.74 -14.70
CA ILE A 15 -5.86 -1.43 -14.25
C ILE A 15 -5.70 -2.94 -14.47
N PHE A 16 -6.00 -3.72 -13.42
CA PHE A 16 -6.18 -5.17 -13.49
C PHE A 16 -7.65 -5.49 -13.18
N ASP A 17 -8.18 -6.52 -13.84
CA ASP A 17 -9.61 -6.85 -13.71
C ASP A 17 -9.88 -7.57 -12.39
N GLU A 18 -9.09 -8.59 -12.05
CA GLU A 18 -9.31 -9.41 -10.88
C GLU A 18 -8.02 -9.83 -10.17
N ILE A 19 -8.02 -9.71 -8.84
CA ILE A 19 -7.09 -10.44 -7.97
C ILE A 19 -7.86 -11.24 -6.91
N SER A 20 -7.47 -12.50 -6.77
CA SER A 20 -8.01 -13.40 -5.75
C SER A 20 -6.91 -13.88 -4.80
N LEU A 21 -6.99 -13.44 -3.53
CA LEU A 21 -6.10 -13.79 -2.44
C LEU A 21 -6.73 -14.89 -1.57
N PRO A 22 -6.36 -16.17 -1.77
CA PRO A 22 -6.95 -17.28 -1.05
C PRO A 22 -6.49 -17.31 0.41
N LYS A 23 -7.22 -18.08 1.23
CA LYS A 23 -6.84 -18.30 2.62
C LYS A 23 -5.47 -18.99 2.66
N PRO A 24 -4.54 -18.53 3.52
CA PRO A 24 -3.25 -19.20 3.66
C PRO A 24 -3.46 -20.67 4.00
N SER A 25 -2.99 -21.56 3.14
CA SER A 25 -3.02 -23.00 3.37
C SER A 25 -1.61 -23.59 3.36
N ARG A 26 -1.44 -24.75 4.01
CA ARG A 26 -0.17 -25.47 4.00
C ARG A 26 0.24 -25.92 2.59
N PHE A 27 -0.73 -26.10 1.69
CA PHE A 27 -0.55 -26.62 0.32
C PHE A 27 -0.37 -25.50 -0.72
N PHE A 28 -1.11 -24.39 -0.60
CA PHE A 28 -1.02 -23.21 -1.47
C PHE A 28 -0.28 -22.07 -0.77
N LYS A 29 0.93 -22.35 -0.26
CA LYS A 29 1.72 -21.32 0.41
C LYS A 29 2.00 -20.18 -0.56
N ARG A 30 1.55 -18.98 -0.20
CA ARG A 30 2.00 -17.72 -0.83
C ARG A 30 1.66 -17.63 -2.33
N GLN A 31 0.53 -18.19 -2.74
CA GLN A 31 0.02 -18.01 -4.10
C GLN A 31 -1.28 -17.22 -4.09
N LEU A 32 -1.46 -16.41 -5.12
CA LEU A 32 -2.70 -15.70 -5.44
C LEU A 32 -2.92 -15.78 -6.95
N SER A 33 -4.12 -15.44 -7.43
CA SER A 33 -4.36 -15.27 -8.86
C SER A 33 -4.55 -13.80 -9.23
N VAL A 34 -4.01 -13.43 -10.39
CA VAL A 34 -4.27 -12.17 -11.08
C VAL A 34 -4.82 -12.53 -12.45
N ASP A 35 -6.02 -12.08 -12.79
CA ASP A 35 -6.71 -12.35 -14.05
C ASP A 35 -6.69 -13.85 -14.45
N GLY A 36 -6.95 -14.72 -13.48
CA GLY A 36 -6.94 -16.18 -13.63
C GLY A 36 -5.57 -16.85 -13.61
N ILE A 37 -4.46 -16.11 -13.66
CA ILE A 37 -3.09 -16.64 -13.65
C ILE A 37 -2.54 -16.67 -12.22
N ARG A 38 -1.92 -17.78 -11.82
CA ARG A 38 -1.36 -17.95 -10.47
C ARG A 38 0.06 -17.40 -10.37
N TYR A 39 0.30 -16.59 -9.33
CA TYR A 39 1.61 -16.02 -9.03
C TYR A 39 2.05 -16.31 -7.60
N LYS A 40 3.36 -16.33 -7.39
CA LYS A 40 3.94 -16.30 -6.03
C LYS A 40 3.87 -14.88 -5.49
N ALA A 41 3.45 -14.74 -4.23
CA ALA A 41 3.32 -13.46 -3.55
C ALA A 41 3.89 -13.49 -2.14
N ASN A 42 4.63 -12.45 -1.78
CA ASN A 42 5.03 -12.19 -0.41
C ASN A 42 3.91 -11.45 0.31
N VAL A 43 3.12 -12.18 1.09
CA VAL A 43 1.98 -11.63 1.84
C VAL A 43 2.44 -11.16 3.22
N ALA A 44 2.36 -9.85 3.46
CA ALA A 44 2.64 -9.22 4.74
C ALA A 44 1.33 -8.72 5.39
N SER A 45 1.44 -8.13 6.58
CA SER A 45 0.29 -7.74 7.41
C SER A 45 -0.62 -6.70 6.76
N TRP A 46 -0.05 -5.74 6.02
CA TRP A 46 -0.78 -4.60 5.45
C TRP A 46 -0.83 -4.60 3.91
N SER A 47 0.08 -5.34 3.30
CA SER A 47 0.22 -5.39 1.84
C SER A 47 0.78 -6.72 1.42
N PHE A 48 0.69 -7.02 0.13
CA PHE A 48 1.35 -8.16 -0.49
C PHE A 48 2.08 -7.72 -1.74
N TYR A 49 3.16 -8.42 -2.06
CA TYR A 49 4.02 -8.12 -3.20
C TYR A 49 4.13 -9.32 -4.12
N ILE A 50 3.92 -9.12 -5.41
CA ILE A 50 4.06 -10.12 -6.48
C ILE A 50 5.32 -9.77 -7.27
N PRO A 51 6.47 -10.41 -6.99
CA PRO A 51 7.76 -9.97 -7.54
C PRO A 51 7.88 -10.08 -9.06
N GLU A 52 7.14 -11.02 -9.66
CA GLU A 52 7.12 -11.25 -11.10
C GLU A 52 6.39 -10.12 -11.84
N LEU A 53 5.30 -9.62 -11.26
CA LEU A 53 4.52 -8.50 -11.79
C LEU A 53 4.99 -7.14 -11.28
N GLN A 54 6.02 -7.10 -10.42
CA GLN A 54 6.49 -5.87 -9.78
C GLN A 54 5.37 -5.14 -9.01
N LEU A 55 4.36 -5.89 -8.56
CA LEU A 55 3.08 -5.34 -8.09
C LEU A 55 2.97 -5.44 -6.57
N LYS A 56 2.87 -4.31 -5.88
CA LYS A 56 2.67 -4.22 -4.43
C LYS A 56 1.31 -3.62 -4.11
N LEU A 57 0.43 -4.40 -3.49
CA LEU A 57 -0.96 -4.01 -3.24
C LEU A 57 -1.32 -4.00 -1.77
N LEU A 58 -2.23 -3.13 -1.38
CA LEU A 58 -2.76 -3.05 -0.02
C LEU A 58 -3.82 -4.14 0.21
N HIS A 59 -3.92 -4.59 1.45
CA HIS A 59 -5.11 -5.32 1.91
C HIS A 59 -6.27 -4.33 2.05
N SER A 60 -7.43 -4.71 1.50
CA SER A 60 -8.61 -3.86 1.40
C SER A 60 -9.83 -4.55 1.99
N PHE A 61 -10.58 -3.84 2.84
CA PHE A 61 -11.90 -4.23 3.33
C PHE A 61 -12.86 -3.11 2.94
N ASP A 62 -13.71 -3.36 1.93
CA ASP A 62 -14.65 -2.40 1.34
C ASP A 62 -13.98 -1.08 0.93
N GLY A 63 -12.84 -1.16 0.22
CA GLY A 63 -12.08 0.01 -0.25
C GLY A 63 -11.20 0.69 0.80
N HIS A 64 -11.18 0.18 2.03
CA HIS A 64 -10.41 0.75 3.14
C HIS A 64 -9.25 -0.13 3.55
N CYS A 65 -8.19 0.48 4.07
CA CYS A 65 -7.01 -0.24 4.53
C CYS A 65 -7.38 -1.31 5.57
N HIS A 66 -6.79 -2.50 5.41
CA HIS A 66 -6.99 -3.62 6.33
C HIS A 66 -5.65 -4.23 6.77
N CYS A 67 -5.65 -4.86 7.95
CA CYS A 67 -4.49 -5.55 8.50
C CYS A 67 -4.85 -6.99 8.84
N ILE A 68 -4.11 -7.94 8.26
CA ILE A 68 -4.32 -9.38 8.45
C ILE A 68 -3.41 -9.99 9.52
N SER A 69 -2.67 -9.16 10.26
CA SER A 69 -1.79 -9.65 11.33
C SER A 69 -2.60 -10.32 12.43
N LYS A 70 -2.10 -11.42 12.99
CA LYS A 70 -2.72 -12.12 14.13
C LYS A 70 -2.93 -11.21 15.35
N GLY A 71 -2.08 -10.19 15.52
CA GLY A 71 -2.18 -9.22 16.62
C GLY A 71 -2.96 -7.96 16.27
N ALA A 72 -3.55 -7.85 15.08
CA ALA A 72 -4.39 -6.71 14.72
C ALA A 72 -5.73 -6.81 15.48
N PRO A 73 -6.23 -5.69 16.05
CA PRO A 73 -7.55 -5.67 16.67
C PRO A 73 -8.64 -5.81 15.61
N SER A 74 -9.76 -6.39 16.00
CA SER A 74 -10.97 -6.52 15.17
C SER A 74 -11.41 -5.17 14.61
N ARG A 75 -11.60 -5.11 13.28
CA ARG A 75 -12.06 -3.90 12.58
C ARG A 75 -13.39 -3.41 13.15
N THR A 76 -14.35 -4.31 13.31
CA THR A 76 -15.68 -4.00 13.85
C THR A 76 -15.60 -3.45 15.27
N ASP A 77 -14.81 -4.06 16.15
CA ASP A 77 -14.69 -3.61 17.54
C ASP A 77 -14.05 -2.23 17.64
N ILE A 78 -12.98 -1.99 16.88
CA ILE A 78 -12.30 -0.69 16.82
C ILE A 78 -13.21 0.41 16.29
N LEU A 79 -13.93 0.16 15.19
CA LEU A 79 -14.83 1.14 14.61
C LEU A 79 -16.03 1.46 15.53
N ASN A 80 -16.44 0.50 16.35
CA ASN A 80 -17.44 0.68 17.42
C ASN A 80 -16.87 1.27 18.72
N GLY A 81 -15.60 1.69 18.75
CA GLY A 81 -14.99 2.38 19.88
C GLY A 81 -14.59 1.47 21.06
N ARG A 82 -14.58 0.15 20.88
CA ARG A 82 -14.15 -0.78 21.94
C ARG A 82 -12.64 -0.79 22.07
N ASN A 83 -12.14 -0.78 23.31
CA ASN A 83 -10.72 -0.96 23.57
C ASN A 83 -10.37 -2.45 23.65
N VAL A 84 -9.92 -3.01 22.52
CA VAL A 84 -9.52 -4.42 22.38
C VAL A 84 -8.03 -4.57 22.07
N LEU A 85 -7.24 -3.56 22.44
CA LEU A 85 -5.82 -3.53 22.11
C LEU A 85 -5.02 -4.49 22.99
N SER A 86 -4.14 -5.28 22.35
CA SER A 86 -3.24 -6.20 23.04
C SER A 86 -1.85 -5.62 23.32
N THR A 87 -1.58 -4.38 22.88
CA THR A 87 -0.28 -3.70 23.04
C THR A 87 -0.48 -2.19 23.12
N ASP A 88 0.48 -1.49 23.71
CA ASP A 88 0.54 -0.03 23.88
C ASP A 88 1.17 0.73 22.69
N ARG A 89 1.61 0.03 21.63
CA ARG A 89 2.30 0.64 20.47
C ARG A 89 1.45 1.68 19.72
N TYR A 90 0.14 1.46 19.69
CA TYR A 90 -0.83 2.30 18.99
C TYR A 90 -2.07 2.48 19.85
N THR A 91 -2.72 3.63 19.71
CA THR A 91 -3.98 3.93 20.39
C THR A 91 -5.18 3.37 19.62
N VAL A 92 -6.35 3.32 20.25
CA VAL A 92 -7.61 2.95 19.56
C VAL A 92 -7.87 3.93 18.42
N LYS A 93 -7.57 5.22 18.63
CA LYS A 93 -7.72 6.27 17.62
C LYS A 93 -6.80 6.04 16.41
N ASP A 94 -5.56 5.61 16.62
CA ASP A 94 -4.64 5.27 15.52
C ASP A 94 -5.23 4.14 14.65
N TRP A 95 -5.76 3.09 15.29
CA TRP A 95 -6.42 1.98 14.60
C TRP A 95 -7.71 2.39 13.90
N GLN A 96 -8.54 3.24 14.52
CA GLN A 96 -9.73 3.80 13.88
C GLN A 96 -9.36 4.61 12.63
N ASN A 97 -8.33 5.46 12.74
CA ASN A 97 -7.88 6.29 11.63
C ASN A 97 -7.43 5.44 10.45
N VAL A 98 -6.63 4.40 10.67
CA VAL A 98 -6.17 3.55 9.55
C VAL A 98 -7.30 2.70 8.97
N TYR A 99 -8.23 2.19 9.79
CA TYR A 99 -9.38 1.44 9.26
C TYR A 99 -10.38 2.32 8.51
N LYS A 100 -10.44 3.62 8.79
CA LYS A 100 -11.22 4.60 8.02
C LYS A 100 -10.46 5.18 6.82
N LYS A 101 -9.17 4.89 6.67
CA LYS A 101 -8.37 5.38 5.54
C LYS A 101 -8.65 4.55 4.29
N THR A 102 -8.99 5.21 3.19
CA THR A 102 -9.15 4.55 1.88
C THR A 102 -7.80 3.97 1.42
N VAL A 103 -7.83 2.85 0.70
CA VAL A 103 -6.61 2.32 0.08
C VAL A 103 -6.05 3.27 -0.99
N ALA A 104 -6.88 4.10 -1.61
CA ALA A 104 -6.46 5.17 -2.53
C ALA A 104 -5.58 6.21 -1.81
N ARG A 105 -6.05 6.74 -0.67
CA ARG A 105 -5.26 7.68 0.14
C ARG A 105 -3.94 7.09 0.59
N ARG A 106 -3.95 5.85 1.09
CA ARG A 106 -2.70 5.18 1.51
C ARG A 106 -1.76 4.90 0.33
N THR A 107 -2.31 4.61 -0.84
CA THR A 107 -1.51 4.41 -2.06
C THR A 107 -0.85 5.70 -2.48
N ALA A 108 -1.56 6.84 -2.44
CA ALA A 108 -0.99 8.15 -2.72
C ALA A 108 0.13 8.52 -1.73
N GLU A 109 -0.08 8.29 -0.43
CA GLU A 109 0.97 8.45 0.60
C GLU A 109 2.21 7.61 0.26
N ASN A 110 2.01 6.32 -0.05
CA ASN A 110 3.08 5.41 -0.40
C ASN A 110 3.80 5.80 -1.70
N PHE A 111 3.06 6.27 -2.71
CA PHE A 111 3.62 6.68 -4.00
C PHE A 111 4.58 7.85 -3.81
N VAL A 112 4.13 8.94 -3.16
CA VAL A 112 4.94 10.14 -2.95
C VAL A 112 6.15 9.82 -2.06
N SER A 113 5.98 9.02 -1.00
CA SER A 113 7.13 8.53 -0.21
C SER A 113 8.09 7.70 -1.06
N ALA A 114 7.61 6.77 -1.87
CA ALA A 114 8.45 5.89 -2.67
C ALA A 114 9.25 6.67 -3.73
N VAL A 115 8.65 7.64 -4.40
CA VAL A 115 9.34 8.53 -5.37
C VAL A 115 10.46 9.30 -4.68
N ARG A 116 10.22 9.84 -3.47
CA ARG A 116 11.25 10.53 -2.70
C ARG A 116 12.39 9.61 -2.29
N LEU A 117 12.08 8.41 -1.82
CA LEU A 117 13.08 7.40 -1.47
C LEU A 117 13.89 6.95 -2.70
N GLN A 118 13.25 6.80 -3.86
CA GLN A 118 13.91 6.52 -5.13
C GLN A 118 14.90 7.64 -5.50
N ASN A 119 14.46 8.89 -5.46
CA ASN A 119 15.29 10.05 -5.80
C ASN A 119 16.51 10.19 -4.87
N ALA A 120 16.37 9.76 -3.62
CA ALA A 120 17.47 9.67 -2.66
C ALA A 120 18.34 8.39 -2.82
N GLY A 121 18.01 7.48 -3.74
CA GLY A 121 18.74 6.23 -3.97
C GLY A 121 18.57 5.19 -2.87
N ILE A 122 17.52 5.30 -2.04
CA ILE A 122 17.26 4.44 -0.88
C ILE A 122 15.96 3.63 -0.98
N GLY A 123 15.13 3.90 -1.99
CA GLY A 123 13.94 3.12 -2.32
C GLY A 123 14.03 2.41 -3.67
N PRO A 124 13.07 1.54 -3.98
CA PRO A 124 12.90 0.99 -5.33
C PRO A 124 12.48 2.09 -6.30
N LYS A 125 12.78 1.92 -7.59
CA LYS A 125 12.16 2.72 -8.63
C LYS A 125 10.65 2.49 -8.65
N VAL A 126 9.89 3.58 -8.61
CA VAL A 126 8.44 3.61 -8.82
C VAL A 126 8.17 3.67 -10.31
N LEU A 127 7.35 2.74 -10.80
CA LEU A 127 6.97 2.66 -12.20
C LEU A 127 5.63 3.34 -12.41
N ASP A 128 4.60 2.89 -11.69
CA ASP A 128 3.22 3.33 -11.87
C ASP A 128 2.37 3.06 -10.62
N VAL A 129 1.11 3.48 -10.65
CA VAL A 129 0.08 3.10 -9.68
C VAL A 129 -0.74 1.94 -10.23
N ALA A 130 -1.11 0.99 -9.38
CA ALA A 130 -1.98 -0.12 -9.76
C ALA A 130 -3.35 0.01 -9.12
N PHE A 131 -4.40 -0.24 -9.91
CA PHE A 131 -5.78 -0.37 -9.47
C PHE A 131 -6.32 -1.75 -9.84
N ILE A 132 -7.00 -2.39 -8.90
CA ILE A 132 -7.63 -3.70 -9.07
C ILE A 132 -9.14 -3.52 -8.95
N ARG A 133 -9.87 -3.78 -10.04
CA ARG A 133 -11.33 -3.60 -10.10
C ARG A 133 -12.04 -4.57 -9.16
N THR A 134 -11.67 -5.84 -9.20
CA THR A 134 -12.25 -6.90 -8.36
C THR A 134 -11.16 -7.54 -7.50
N PHE A 135 -11.26 -7.38 -6.20
CA PHE A 135 -10.36 -7.95 -5.20
C PHE A 135 -11.14 -8.87 -4.28
N ASN A 136 -10.87 -10.17 -4.40
CA ASN A 136 -11.40 -11.21 -3.54
C ASN A 136 -10.34 -11.57 -2.51
N ALA A 137 -10.69 -11.55 -1.22
CA ALA A 137 -9.75 -11.89 -0.16
C ALA A 137 -10.40 -12.78 0.89
N PHE A 138 -9.67 -13.76 1.40
CA PHE A 138 -10.21 -14.72 2.39
C PHE A 138 -10.79 -14.12 3.68
N TYR A 139 -10.47 -12.86 3.97
CA TYR A 139 -10.94 -12.12 5.15
C TYR A 139 -12.13 -11.19 4.84
N ASN A 140 -12.54 -11.08 3.57
CA ASN A 140 -13.73 -10.34 3.15
C ASN A 140 -14.65 -11.28 2.37
N SER A 141 -15.90 -11.41 2.81
CA SER A 141 -16.89 -12.26 2.14
C SER A 141 -17.37 -11.68 0.81
N ASN A 142 -17.26 -10.36 0.64
CA ASN A 142 -17.70 -9.67 -0.57
C ASN A 142 -16.50 -9.23 -1.41
N PRO A 143 -16.57 -9.35 -2.74
CA PRO A 143 -15.61 -8.70 -3.62
C PRO A 143 -15.56 -7.19 -3.33
N THR A 144 -14.36 -6.64 -3.30
CA THR A 144 -14.11 -5.21 -3.15
C THR A 144 -13.14 -4.79 -4.26
N TRP A 145 -12.53 -3.61 -4.14
CA TRP A 145 -11.39 -3.18 -4.95
C TRP A 145 -10.18 -2.91 -4.06
N THR A 146 -8.99 -2.80 -4.66
CA THR A 146 -7.77 -2.36 -3.96
C THR A 146 -6.84 -1.59 -4.91
N CYS A 147 -5.84 -0.93 -4.35
CA CYS A 147 -4.79 -0.25 -5.10
C CYS A 147 -3.43 -0.36 -4.41
N GLY A 148 -2.40 0.03 -5.14
CA GLY A 148 -1.02 0.00 -4.67
C GLY A 148 -0.06 0.50 -5.74
N LEU A 149 1.17 0.00 -5.71
CA LEU A 149 2.25 0.50 -6.55
C LEU A 149 2.80 -0.59 -7.47
N ILE A 150 3.22 -0.18 -8.66
CA ILE A 150 4.13 -0.95 -9.50
C ILE A 150 5.55 -0.43 -9.21
N ILE A 151 6.39 -1.28 -8.64
CA ILE A 151 7.75 -0.92 -8.19
C ILE A 151 8.78 -1.97 -8.60
N GLU A 152 10.00 -1.51 -8.85
CA GLU A 152 11.08 -2.41 -9.21
C GLU A 152 11.36 -3.49 -8.17
N ASN A 153 11.78 -4.66 -8.67
CA ASN A 153 12.02 -5.82 -7.82
C ASN A 153 13.36 -5.69 -7.10
N LEU A 154 13.31 -5.27 -5.84
CA LEU A 154 14.48 -5.10 -4.97
C LEU A 154 15.32 -6.36 -4.79
N TYR A 155 14.77 -7.58 -4.99
CA TYR A 155 15.57 -8.80 -4.95
C TYR A 155 16.59 -8.88 -6.11
N LYS A 156 16.40 -8.09 -7.16
CA LYS A 156 17.34 -7.94 -8.29
C LYS A 156 18.35 -6.80 -8.10
N TYR A 157 18.19 -5.98 -7.07
CA TYR A 157 19.09 -4.85 -6.81
C TYR A 157 20.41 -5.33 -6.20
N PRO A 158 21.54 -4.63 -6.45
CA PRO A 158 22.78 -4.89 -5.74
C PRO A 158 22.60 -4.65 -4.24
N ARG A 159 23.36 -5.35 -3.40
CA ARG A 159 23.35 -5.09 -1.95
C ARG A 159 24.13 -3.83 -1.62
N LYS A 160 23.61 -3.02 -0.70
CA LYS A 160 24.32 -1.87 -0.13
C LYS A 160 24.12 -1.81 1.39
N ALA A 161 24.79 -0.85 2.03
CA ALA A 161 24.57 -0.54 3.44
C ALA A 161 23.09 -0.19 3.70
N GLN A 162 22.60 -0.59 4.87
CA GLN A 162 21.23 -0.25 5.28
C GLN A 162 21.07 1.26 5.41
N SER A 163 19.94 1.76 4.93
CA SER A 163 19.53 3.14 5.15
C SER A 163 19.21 3.39 6.62
N THR A 164 19.57 4.58 7.07
CA THR A 164 19.39 5.08 8.42
C THR A 164 18.16 5.98 8.50
N LEU A 165 17.72 6.32 9.72
CA LEU A 165 16.67 7.31 9.93
C LEU A 165 17.00 8.65 9.25
N GLN A 166 18.25 9.10 9.37
CA GLN A 166 18.73 10.34 8.78
C GLN A 166 18.66 10.31 7.24
N ASP A 167 18.78 9.14 6.61
CA ASP A 167 18.59 9.02 5.15
C ASP A 167 17.14 9.29 4.75
N LEU A 168 16.17 8.78 5.52
CA LEU A 168 14.75 9.02 5.26
C LEU A 168 14.39 10.49 5.47
N GLU A 169 14.87 11.09 6.57
CA GLU A 169 14.65 12.50 6.86
C GLU A 169 15.21 13.40 5.74
N ARG A 170 16.42 13.10 5.26
CA ARG A 170 17.02 13.80 4.11
C ARG A 170 16.25 13.59 2.81
N ALA A 171 15.61 12.43 2.63
CA ALA A 171 14.70 12.19 1.52
C ALA A 171 13.35 12.91 1.67
N GLY A 172 13.10 13.60 2.79
CA GLY A 172 11.80 14.23 3.06
C GLY A 172 10.73 13.20 3.40
N VAL A 173 11.10 12.15 4.13
CA VAL A 173 10.21 11.05 4.52
C VAL A 173 10.31 10.81 6.02
N ILE A 174 9.15 10.77 6.68
CA ILE A 174 8.98 10.45 8.09
C ILE A 174 8.74 8.94 8.21
N PRO A 175 9.53 8.20 9.02
CA PRO A 175 9.31 6.78 9.22
C PRO A 175 7.98 6.49 9.91
N ASP A 176 7.54 5.24 9.84
CA ASP A 176 6.44 4.76 10.66
C ASP A 176 6.82 4.76 12.16
N ARG A 177 5.83 4.85 13.06
CA ARG A 177 6.07 4.95 14.53
C ARG A 177 6.99 3.85 15.07
N ILE A 178 6.88 2.65 14.51
CA ILE A 178 7.68 1.52 14.95
C ILE A 178 8.93 1.33 14.09
N ASN A 179 9.32 2.22 13.19
CA ASN A 179 10.50 2.07 12.33
C ASN A 179 10.56 0.71 11.58
N SER A 180 9.41 0.18 11.15
CA SER A 180 9.34 -1.03 10.32
C SER A 180 10.11 -0.84 9.02
N CYS A 181 9.98 0.33 8.39
CA CYS A 181 10.68 0.69 7.16
C CYS A 181 12.21 0.59 7.27
N ILE A 182 12.76 0.89 8.45
CA ILE A 182 14.20 0.79 8.75
C ILE A 182 14.60 -0.65 9.06
N ARG A 183 13.81 -1.38 9.85
CA ARG A 183 14.16 -2.76 10.25
C ARG A 183 14.00 -3.79 9.14
N GLN A 184 13.13 -3.54 8.17
CA GLN A 184 12.71 -4.52 7.16
C GLN A 184 13.16 -4.13 5.75
N GLN A 185 14.42 -3.71 5.64
CA GLN A 185 15.02 -3.35 4.35
C GLN A 185 15.36 -4.59 3.53
N ILE A 186 15.23 -4.48 2.20
CA ILE A 186 15.65 -5.51 1.25
C ILE A 186 16.92 -5.02 0.58
N HIS A 187 18.03 -5.75 0.74
CA HIS A 187 19.35 -5.38 0.16
C HIS A 187 19.86 -3.98 0.55
N GLY A 188 19.37 -3.42 1.67
CA GLY A 188 19.68 -2.06 2.13
C GLY A 188 18.76 -0.98 1.58
N TYR A 189 17.67 -1.35 0.90
CA TYR A 189 16.65 -0.43 0.39
C TYR A 189 15.38 -0.51 1.24
N VAL A 190 14.79 0.66 1.48
CA VAL A 190 13.51 0.82 2.17
C VAL A 190 12.39 0.26 1.28
N SER A 191 11.63 -0.69 1.82
CA SER A 191 10.60 -1.40 1.04
C SER A 191 9.24 -1.48 1.75
N ASP A 192 9.23 -1.50 3.09
CA ASP A 192 8.02 -1.53 3.88
C ASP A 192 7.60 -0.11 4.27
N LEU A 193 6.47 0.35 3.75
CA LEU A 193 5.94 1.70 4.02
C LEU A 193 4.68 1.63 4.90
N ASN A 194 4.20 0.43 5.20
CA ASN A 194 2.86 0.22 5.74
C ASN A 194 2.91 -0.20 7.21
N SER A 195 2.28 0.62 8.06
CA SER A 195 1.95 0.28 9.43
C SER A 195 0.61 0.94 9.79
N VAL A 196 0.16 0.83 11.05
CA VAL A 196 -1.01 1.60 11.53
C VAL A 196 -0.80 3.09 11.23
N ILE A 197 0.38 3.60 11.57
CA ILE A 197 0.87 4.92 11.14
C ILE A 197 1.98 4.66 10.14
N GLY A 198 1.60 4.47 8.88
CA GLY A 198 2.53 4.25 7.78
C GLY A 198 3.52 5.40 7.60
N VAL A 199 4.54 5.15 6.80
CA VAL A 199 5.54 6.13 6.38
C VAL A 199 4.84 7.30 5.69
N MET A 200 5.29 8.53 5.96
CA MET A 200 4.66 9.75 5.44
C MET A 200 5.69 10.65 4.76
N PRO A 201 5.41 11.21 3.58
CA PRO A 201 6.23 12.27 3.01
C PRO A 201 6.00 13.60 3.75
N THR A 202 7.06 14.40 3.93
CA THR A 202 6.96 15.74 4.54
C THR A 202 6.38 16.77 3.56
N ASN A 203 5.53 17.69 4.03
CA ASN A 203 5.02 18.82 3.22
C ASN A 203 4.42 18.40 1.86
N ALA A 204 3.65 17.31 1.84
CA ALA A 204 3.14 16.68 0.62
C ALA A 204 1.62 16.53 0.61
N ASP A 205 0.91 17.22 1.50
CA ASP A 205 -0.54 17.06 1.63
C ASP A 205 -1.28 17.36 0.32
N LYS A 206 -0.82 18.36 -0.43
CA LYS A 206 -1.36 18.71 -1.75
C LYS A 206 -1.21 17.55 -2.73
N ASP A 207 0.02 17.05 -2.89
CA ASP A 207 0.37 15.94 -3.79
C ASP A 207 -0.44 14.69 -3.48
N ILE A 208 -0.56 14.35 -2.19
CA ILE A 208 -1.32 13.20 -1.73
C ILE A 208 -2.83 13.42 -2.00
N CYS A 209 -3.36 14.62 -1.75
CA CYS A 209 -4.77 14.92 -2.02
C CYS A 209 -5.10 14.82 -3.51
N GLU A 210 -4.26 15.38 -4.38
CA GLU A 210 -4.46 15.35 -5.83
C GLU A 210 -4.44 13.90 -6.35
N LEU A 211 -3.38 13.14 -6.05
CA LEU A 211 -3.26 11.74 -6.49
C LEU A 211 -4.35 10.84 -5.89
N SER A 212 -4.71 11.05 -4.61
CA SER A 212 -5.81 10.30 -3.99
C SER A 212 -7.14 10.57 -4.69
N SER A 213 -7.40 11.82 -5.07
CA SER A 213 -8.63 12.21 -5.76
C SER A 213 -8.68 11.66 -7.19
N GLU A 214 -7.54 11.68 -7.89
CA GLU A 214 -7.40 11.07 -9.22
C GLU A 214 -7.70 9.57 -9.18
N LEU A 215 -7.13 8.86 -8.20
CA LEU A 215 -7.41 7.44 -7.99
C LEU A 215 -8.88 7.18 -7.66
N GLU A 216 -9.47 7.97 -6.76
CA GLU A 216 -10.89 7.82 -6.40
C GLU A 216 -11.80 8.05 -7.61
N ASN A 217 -11.51 9.04 -8.44
CA ASN A 217 -12.25 9.29 -9.67
C ASN A 217 -12.15 8.11 -10.64
N GLU A 218 -10.95 7.54 -10.83
CA GLU A 218 -10.73 6.39 -11.70
C GLU A 218 -11.45 5.13 -11.18
N ILE A 219 -11.41 4.91 -9.87
CA ILE A 219 -12.16 3.85 -9.20
C ILE A 219 -13.66 4.01 -9.47
N HIS A 220 -14.21 5.20 -9.26
CA HIS A 220 -15.62 5.46 -9.50
C HIS A 220 -15.99 5.26 -10.97
N ALA A 221 -15.23 5.82 -11.92
CA ALA A 221 -15.48 5.68 -13.34
C ALA A 221 -15.50 4.20 -13.77
N THR A 222 -14.50 3.44 -13.32
CA THR A 222 -14.36 2.03 -13.69
C THR A 222 -15.44 1.14 -13.06
N LEU A 223 -15.83 1.39 -11.81
CA LEU A 223 -16.90 0.62 -11.15
C LEU A 223 -18.28 0.93 -11.73
N HIS A 224 -18.54 2.17 -12.14
CA HIS A 224 -19.81 2.54 -12.77
C HIS A 224 -19.97 1.97 -14.17
N GLN A 225 -18.90 1.93 -14.99
CA GLN A 225 -18.94 1.31 -16.31
C GLN A 225 -19.24 -0.20 -16.23
N HIS A 226 -18.72 -0.91 -15.23
CA HIS A 226 -18.96 -2.34 -15.08
C HIS A 226 -20.43 -2.67 -14.77
N ASN A 227 -21.12 -1.83 -13.98
CA ASN A 227 -22.53 -2.01 -13.64
C ASN A 227 -23.50 -1.68 -14.80
N GLN A 228 -23.04 -1.05 -15.88
CA GLN A 228 -23.86 -0.77 -17.06
C GLN A 228 -23.88 -1.91 -18.08
N TYR A 229 -22.99 -2.90 -17.94
CA TYR A 229 -22.84 -4.03 -18.87
C TYR A 229 -22.95 -5.41 -18.20
N ALA A 230 -23.31 -5.45 -16.91
CA ALA A 230 -23.60 -6.67 -16.14
C ALA A 230 -25.12 -6.82 -15.95
#